data_AF-Q1AM84-F1
#
_entry.id   AF-Q1AM84-F1
#
_cell.length_a   1.000
_cell.length_b   1.000
_cell.length_c   1.000
_cell.angle_alpha   90.00
_cell.angle_beta   90.00
_cell.angle_gamma   90.00
#
_symmetry.space_group_name_H-M   'P 1'
#
loop_
_entity.id
_entity.type
_entity.pdbx_description
1 polymer ?
#
loop_
_entity_poly.entity_id
_entity_poly.type
_entity_poly.pdbx_seq_one_letter_code
_entity_poly.pdbx_strand_id
1 'polypeptide(L)'
;QSNLSSGLGASVRSDQKGLHDIVYTSNDLKSIICETKKDSVDLIPASFSSEQFRELDIHRGPSNNLKLFLNEYCAPFYDICIIDTPPSLGGLTKEAFVAGDKLIACLTPEPFSILGLQKIREFLSSVGKPEEEHILGIALSF
;
A
#
# COMPACT_ATOMS: atom_id res chain seq x y z
N GLN A 1 1.96 6.80 -9.53
CA GLN A 1 1.84 5.52 -10.30
C GLN A 1 0.48 4.90 -9.97
N SER A 2 -0.31 4.54 -10.99
CA SER A 2 -1.69 4.00 -10.84
C SER A 2 -1.90 2.70 -11.63
N ASN A 3 -0.84 1.88 -11.73
CA ASN A 3 -0.81 0.70 -12.59
C ASN A 3 -1.85 -0.36 -12.17
N LEU A 4 -2.00 -0.62 -10.87
CA LEU A 4 -3.03 -1.52 -10.36
C LEU A 4 -4.43 -1.07 -10.77
N SER A 5 -4.71 0.23 -10.64
CA SER A 5 -6.01 0.80 -11.00
C SER A 5 -6.34 0.58 -12.47
N SER A 6 -5.37 0.85 -13.36
CA SER A 6 -5.49 0.57 -14.79
C SER A 6 -5.64 -0.92 -15.08
N GLY A 7 -4.86 -1.78 -14.41
CA GLY A 7 -4.89 -3.24 -14.57
C GLY A 7 -6.21 -3.88 -14.16
N LEU A 8 -6.87 -3.33 -13.14
CA LEU A 8 -8.20 -3.75 -12.69
C LEU A 8 -9.34 -3.13 -13.53
N GLY A 9 -9.00 -2.27 -14.49
CA GLY A 9 -9.96 -1.61 -15.37
C GLY A 9 -10.84 -0.58 -14.65
N ALA A 10 -10.39 -0.06 -13.51
CA ALA A 10 -11.10 0.97 -12.77
C ALA A 10 -11.04 2.31 -13.51
N SER A 11 -12.18 2.99 -13.62
CA SER A 11 -12.26 4.33 -14.20
C SER A 11 -11.88 5.38 -13.15
N VAL A 12 -10.59 5.55 -12.89
CA VAL A 12 -10.10 6.58 -11.96
C VAL A 12 -10.22 7.94 -12.63
N ARG A 13 -10.98 8.86 -12.02
CA ARG A 13 -11.09 10.24 -12.52
C ARG A 13 -9.89 11.07 -12.06
N SER A 14 -9.51 12.08 -12.84
CA SER A 14 -8.39 12.97 -12.50
C SER A 14 -8.64 13.84 -11.27
N ASP A 15 -9.90 14.08 -10.90
CA ASP A 15 -10.33 14.84 -9.72
C ASP A 15 -10.67 13.95 -8.51
N GLN A 16 -10.48 12.63 -8.64
CA GLN A 16 -10.84 11.69 -7.60
C GLN A 16 -9.83 11.72 -6.46
N LYS A 17 -10.35 11.84 -5.23
CA LYS A 17 -9.57 11.68 -4.01
C LYS A 17 -9.06 10.25 -3.91
N GLY A 18 -7.77 10.07 -3.64
CA GLY A 18 -7.16 8.78 -3.44
C GLY A 18 -6.78 8.52 -1.99
N LEU A 19 -6.29 7.32 -1.69
CA LEU A 19 -6.00 6.84 -0.33
C LEU A 19 -5.40 7.89 0.61
N HIS A 20 -4.37 8.61 0.14
CA HIS A 20 -3.70 9.65 0.92
C HIS A 20 -4.64 10.79 1.31
N ASP A 21 -5.50 11.28 0.42
CA ASP A 21 -6.41 12.38 0.74
C ASP A 21 -7.36 12.01 1.90
N ILE A 22 -7.72 10.73 2.01
CA ILE A 22 -8.80 10.26 2.89
C ILE A 22 -8.30 9.80 4.25
N VAL A 23 -7.14 9.16 4.29
CA VAL A 23 -6.44 8.81 5.54
C VAL A 23 -6.28 10.04 6.44
N TYR A 24 -6.26 11.25 5.86
CA TYR A 24 -6.07 12.52 6.58
C TYR A 24 -7.29 13.46 6.59
N THR A 25 -8.44 13.11 5.98
CA THR A 25 -9.62 14.01 5.94
C THR A 25 -10.96 13.41 6.36
N SER A 26 -10.99 12.20 6.94
CA SER A 26 -12.21 11.57 7.51
C SER A 26 -13.41 11.58 6.56
N ASN A 27 -13.38 10.75 5.51
CA ASN A 27 -14.50 10.58 4.60
C ASN A 27 -15.02 9.13 4.61
N ASP A 28 -16.32 8.98 4.32
CA ASP A 28 -17.00 7.70 4.15
C ASP A 28 -16.28 6.84 3.11
N LEU A 29 -15.94 5.60 3.47
CA LEU A 29 -15.28 4.62 2.61
C LEU A 29 -16.03 4.43 1.28
N LYS A 30 -17.36 4.48 1.28
CA LYS A 30 -18.18 4.32 0.06
C LYS A 30 -17.96 5.45 -0.95
N SER A 31 -17.53 6.62 -0.50
CA SER A 31 -17.30 7.76 -1.38
C SER A 31 -16.00 7.67 -2.18
N ILE A 32 -15.15 6.69 -1.87
CA ILE A 32 -13.77 6.61 -2.38
C ILE A 32 -13.47 5.30 -3.11
N ILE A 33 -14.24 4.24 -2.81
CA ILE A 33 -14.12 2.96 -3.49
C ILE A 33 -14.56 3.12 -4.95
N CYS A 34 -13.71 2.62 -5.85
CA CYS A 34 -14.05 2.38 -7.23
C CYS A 34 -14.47 0.91 -7.40
N GLU A 35 -15.57 0.71 -8.10
CA GLU A 35 -15.84 -0.59 -8.71
C GLU A 35 -14.76 -0.90 -9.76
N THR A 36 -14.36 -2.16 -9.81
CA THR A 36 -13.44 -2.68 -10.82
C THR A 36 -14.20 -3.53 -11.84
N LYS A 37 -13.53 -3.95 -12.91
CA LYS A 37 -14.12 -4.92 -13.86
C LYS A 37 -14.10 -6.35 -13.33
N LYS A 38 -13.68 -6.56 -12.08
CA LYS A 38 -13.58 -7.86 -11.43
C LYS A 38 -14.62 -7.93 -10.31
N ASP A 39 -15.47 -8.94 -10.38
CA ASP A 39 -16.46 -9.20 -9.34
C ASP A 39 -15.77 -9.42 -8.00
N SER A 40 -16.37 -8.89 -6.93
CA SER A 40 -15.89 -9.01 -5.54
C SER A 40 -14.51 -8.35 -5.28
N VAL A 41 -14.04 -7.50 -6.19
CA VAL A 41 -12.81 -6.73 -6.00
C VAL A 41 -13.12 -5.25 -6.13
N ASP A 42 -13.04 -4.58 -4.99
CA ASP A 42 -13.13 -3.13 -4.91
C ASP A 42 -11.73 -2.52 -4.84
N LEU A 43 -11.62 -1.28 -5.29
CA LEU A 43 -10.34 -0.57 -5.35
C LEU A 43 -10.42 0.79 -4.69
N ILE A 44 -9.50 1.08 -3.78
CA ILE A 44 -9.20 2.46 -3.38
C ILE A 44 -8.06 2.97 -4.28
N PRO A 45 -8.29 3.99 -5.13
CA PRO A 45 -7.26 4.47 -6.04
C PRO A 45 -6.14 5.21 -5.28
N ALA A 46 -4.92 5.19 -5.85
CA ALA A 46 -3.86 6.09 -5.43
C ALA A 46 -4.22 7.54 -5.81
N SER A 47 -3.87 8.51 -4.96
CA SER A 47 -4.10 9.93 -5.29
C SER A 47 -3.11 10.39 -6.36
N PHE A 48 -3.60 11.07 -7.41
CA PHE A 48 -2.74 11.62 -8.47
C PHE A 48 -1.78 12.72 -7.96
N SER A 49 -2.07 13.34 -6.82
CA SER A 49 -1.22 14.37 -6.19
C SER A 49 0.03 13.81 -5.50
N SER A 50 0.17 12.47 -5.43
CA SER A 50 1.23 11.77 -4.69
C SER A 50 2.67 12.08 -5.15
N GLU A 51 2.86 12.59 -6.37
CA GLU A 51 4.19 13.00 -6.83
C GLU A 51 4.68 14.33 -6.21
N GLN A 52 3.77 15.23 -5.84
CA GLN A 52 4.12 16.56 -5.31
C GLN A 52 4.39 16.57 -3.79
N PHE A 53 3.97 15.54 -3.05
CA PHE A 53 4.06 15.53 -1.58
C PHE A 53 5.14 14.60 -1.02
N ARG A 54 5.94 13.94 -1.87
CA ARG A 54 7.01 13.01 -1.48
C ARG A 54 8.09 13.64 -0.58
N GLU A 55 8.15 14.97 -0.49
CA GLU A 55 9.13 15.71 0.31
C GLU A 55 8.60 16.20 1.67
N LEU A 56 7.28 16.27 1.88
CA LEU A 56 6.69 16.94 3.05
C LEU A 56 6.51 16.03 4.28
N ASP A 57 6.60 14.71 4.12
CA ASP A 57 6.35 13.72 5.18
C ASP A 57 7.59 13.30 6.00
N ILE A 58 8.76 13.89 5.74
CA ILE A 58 10.00 13.54 6.46
C ILE A 58 9.94 13.99 7.95
N HIS A 59 9.01 14.88 8.32
CA HIS A 59 8.96 15.52 9.65
C HIS A 59 7.76 15.16 10.52
N ARG A 60 6.84 14.29 10.07
CA ARG A 60 5.72 13.83 10.90
C ARG A 60 6.07 12.46 11.45
N GLY A 61 5.88 12.27 12.76
CA GLY A 61 6.19 11.02 13.47
C GLY A 61 5.48 9.80 12.88
N PRO A 62 5.66 8.59 13.45
CA PRO A 62 5.01 7.38 12.92
C PRO A 62 3.50 7.54 12.91
N SER A 63 2.98 7.86 11.73
CA SER A 63 1.57 7.95 11.43
C SER A 63 1.08 6.50 11.25
N ASN A 64 0.39 5.97 12.26
CA ASN A 64 -0.35 4.70 12.12
C ASN A 64 -1.68 4.92 11.34
N ASN A 65 -1.79 6.03 10.59
CA ASN A 65 -3.06 6.49 10.06
C ASN A 65 -3.63 5.51 9.02
N LEU A 66 -2.77 4.93 8.17
CA LEU A 66 -3.23 3.88 7.24
C LEU A 66 -3.74 2.64 7.99
N LYS A 67 -3.04 2.19 9.03
CA LYS A 67 -3.47 1.02 9.83
C LYS A 67 -4.82 1.28 10.51
N LEU A 68 -4.98 2.45 11.12
CA LEU A 68 -6.23 2.85 11.76
C LEU A 68 -7.36 2.93 10.74
N PHE A 69 -7.10 3.57 9.60
CA PHE A 69 -8.07 3.67 8.51
C PHE A 69 -8.54 2.29 8.03
N LEU A 70 -7.62 1.37 7.74
CA LEU A 70 -7.98 0.03 7.28
C LEU A 70 -8.78 -0.74 8.34
N ASN A 71 -8.40 -0.64 9.61
CA ASN A 71 -9.11 -1.33 10.70
C ASN A 71 -10.51 -0.77 10.96
N GLU A 72 -10.68 0.56 10.91
CA GLU A 72 -11.95 1.20 11.23
C GLU A 72 -12.92 1.15 10.06
N TYR A 73 -12.42 1.39 8.85
CA TYR A 73 -13.27 1.58 7.68
C TYR A 73 -13.33 0.33 6.80
N CYS A 74 -12.23 -0.39 6.59
CA CYS A 74 -12.20 -1.52 5.63
C CYS A 74 -12.52 -2.87 6.28
N ALA A 75 -11.97 -3.16 7.46
CA ALA A 75 -12.12 -4.46 8.13
C ALA A 75 -13.58 -4.91 8.36
N PRO A 76 -14.57 -4.02 8.59
CA PRO A 76 -15.97 -4.44 8.69
C PRO A 76 -16.59 -4.97 7.39
N PHE A 77 -16.00 -4.70 6.23
CA PHE A 77 -16.59 -4.99 4.92
C PHE A 77 -15.76 -5.94 4.05
N TYR A 78 -14.48 -6.12 4.34
CA TYR A 78 -13.56 -6.93 3.52
C TYR A 78 -12.84 -7.98 4.35
N ASP A 79 -12.78 -9.20 3.82
CA ASP A 79 -12.01 -10.29 4.42
C ASP A 79 -10.49 -10.11 4.22
N ILE A 80 -10.10 -9.49 3.09
CA ILE A 80 -8.71 -9.31 2.68
C ILE A 80 -8.53 -7.90 2.11
N CYS A 81 -7.48 -7.21 2.56
CA CYS A 81 -7.00 -5.98 1.96
C CYS A 81 -5.60 -6.22 1.36
N ILE A 82 -5.42 -5.91 0.08
CA ILE A 82 -4.12 -5.95 -0.60
C ILE A 82 -3.63 -4.52 -0.80
N ILE A 83 -2.44 -4.22 -0.28
CA ILE A 83 -1.80 -2.91 -0.41
C ILE A 83 -0.70 -3.02 -1.47
N ASP A 84 -0.89 -2.38 -2.62
CA ASP A 84 0.14 -2.26 -3.65
C ASP A 84 1.10 -1.11 -3.31
N THR A 85 2.34 -1.44 -2.96
CA THR A 85 3.34 -0.47 -2.52
C THR A 85 4.12 0.11 -3.69
N PRO A 86 4.49 1.40 -3.65
CA PRO A 86 5.39 1.96 -4.65
C PRO A 86 6.78 1.30 -4.56
N PRO A 87 7.58 1.33 -5.65
CA PRO A 87 8.88 0.62 -5.72
C PRO A 87 9.98 1.19 -4.81
N SER A 88 9.70 2.24 -4.04
CA SER A 88 10.67 2.91 -3.15
C SER A 88 10.34 2.64 -1.69
N LEU A 89 11.36 2.39 -0.85
CA LEU A 89 11.23 2.26 0.62
C LEU A 89 11.08 3.64 1.31
N GLY A 90 10.08 4.43 0.88
CA GLY A 90 9.75 5.75 1.43
C GLY A 90 8.64 5.73 2.47
N GLY A 91 8.09 6.90 2.82
CA GLY A 91 7.03 7.05 3.83
C GLY A 91 5.79 6.19 3.57
N LEU A 92 5.25 6.21 2.35
CA LEU A 92 4.08 5.38 1.98
C LEU A 92 4.33 3.88 2.15
N THR A 93 5.52 3.40 1.76
CA THR A 93 5.89 1.99 1.94
C THR A 93 6.06 1.65 3.41
N LYS A 94 6.57 2.58 4.22
CA LYS A 94 6.62 2.43 5.69
C LYS A 94 5.21 2.28 6.27
N GLU A 95 4.27 3.14 5.88
CA GLU A 95 2.88 3.06 6.34
C GLU A 95 2.21 1.74 5.92
N ALA A 96 2.43 1.30 4.68
CA ALA A 96 1.93 0.02 4.19
C ALA A 96 2.50 -1.17 5.00
N PHE A 97 3.81 -1.15 5.29
CA PHE A 97 4.45 -2.20 6.10
C PHE A 97 3.90 -2.22 7.53
N VAL A 98 3.69 -1.05 8.14
CA VAL A 98 3.10 -0.94 9.48
C VAL A 98 1.63 -1.41 9.49
N ALA A 99 0.87 -1.10 8.44
CA ALA A 99 -0.55 -1.46 8.32
C ALA A 99 -0.77 -2.94 8.01
N GLY A 100 -0.01 -3.53 7.09
CA GLY A 100 -0.22 -4.91 6.63
C GLY A 100 0.16 -5.97 7.66
N ASP A 101 -0.66 -6.99 7.82
CA ASP A 101 -0.36 -8.13 8.70
C ASP A 101 0.69 -9.07 8.13
N LYS A 102 0.73 -9.17 6.79
CA LYS A 102 1.62 -10.05 6.04
C LYS A 102 2.18 -9.33 4.81
N LEU A 103 3.39 -9.70 4.41
CA LEU A 103 4.11 -9.19 3.25
C LEU A 103 4.38 -10.33 2.26
N ILE A 104 4.09 -10.07 0.99
CA ILE A 104 4.57 -10.89 -0.13
C ILE A 104 5.69 -10.10 -0.83
N ALA A 105 6.89 -10.68 -0.90
CA ALA A 105 8.01 -10.06 -1.59
C ALA A 105 8.01 -10.47 -3.07
N CYS A 106 7.80 -9.52 -3.97
CA CYS A 106 7.85 -9.75 -5.42
C CYS A 106 9.28 -9.52 -5.92
N LEU A 107 9.91 -10.57 -6.46
CA LEU A 107 11.31 -10.54 -6.90
C LEU A 107 11.48 -11.20 -8.27
N THR A 108 12.32 -10.62 -9.12
CA THR A 108 12.82 -11.30 -10.33
C THR A 108 14.01 -12.18 -9.94
N PRO A 109 14.21 -13.40 -10.46
CA PRO A 109 15.32 -14.28 -10.04
C PRO A 109 16.68 -13.84 -10.62
N GLU A 110 17.17 -12.69 -10.16
CA GLU A 110 18.44 -12.08 -10.55
C GLU A 110 19.36 -11.91 -9.34
N PRO A 111 20.70 -11.83 -9.54
CA PRO A 111 21.64 -11.63 -8.44
C PRO A 111 21.31 -10.42 -7.55
N PHE A 112 20.78 -9.33 -8.13
CA PHE A 112 20.39 -8.13 -7.40
C PHE A 112 19.17 -8.32 -6.49
N SER A 113 18.34 -9.34 -6.72
CA SER A 113 17.15 -9.58 -5.91
C SER A 113 17.46 -10.09 -4.52
N ILE A 114 18.62 -10.72 -4.33
CA ILE A 114 19.13 -11.07 -2.99
C ILE A 114 19.39 -9.80 -2.17
N LEU A 115 19.98 -8.77 -2.79
CA LEU A 115 20.17 -7.46 -2.15
C LEU A 115 18.83 -6.77 -1.88
N GLY A 116 17.87 -6.90 -2.79
CA GLY A 116 16.51 -6.39 -2.60
C GLY A 116 15.83 -7.00 -1.37
N LEU A 117 15.92 -8.32 -1.22
CA LEU A 117 15.39 -9.04 -0.06
C LEU A 117 16.06 -8.58 1.25
N GLN A 118 17.39 -8.42 1.26
CA GLN A 118 18.11 -7.90 2.42
C GLN A 118 17.59 -6.52 2.84
N LYS A 119 17.39 -5.60 1.90
CA LYS A 119 16.82 -4.27 2.18
C LYS A 119 15.40 -4.35 2.74
N ILE A 120 14.56 -5.25 2.23
CA ILE A 120 13.21 -5.46 2.76
C ILE A 120 13.26 -5.94 4.21
N ARG A 121 14.16 -6.88 4.54
CA ARG A 121 14.35 -7.40 5.91
C ARG A 121 14.84 -6.33 6.88
N GLU A 122 15.82 -5.52 6.45
CA GLU A 122 16.32 -4.38 7.22
C GLU A 122 15.21 -3.36 7.49
N PHE A 123 14.40 -3.07 6.47
CA PHE A 123 13.29 -2.13 6.59
C PHE A 123 12.19 -2.64 7.51
N LEU A 124 11.81 -3.92 7.39
CA LEU A 124 10.88 -4.62 8.30
C LEU A 124 11.35 -4.53 9.76
N SER A 125 12.64 -4.79 10.00
CA SER A 125 13.26 -4.67 11.32
C SER A 125 13.20 -3.23 11.85
N SER A 126 13.43 -2.23 10.98
CA SER A 126 13.39 -0.81 11.35
C SER A 126 12.01 -0.31 11.79
N VAL A 127 10.94 -1.01 11.37
CA VAL A 127 9.55 -0.72 11.77
C VAL A 127 9.01 -1.67 12.85
N GLY A 128 9.88 -2.48 13.47
CA GLY A 128 9.51 -3.39 14.55
C GLY A 128 8.69 -4.60 14.11
N LYS A 129 8.83 -5.02 12.84
CA LYS A 129 8.13 -6.18 12.28
C LYS A 129 9.13 -7.23 11.79
N PRO A 130 9.57 -8.19 12.63
CA PRO A 130 10.57 -9.18 12.22
C PRO A 130 10.05 -10.06 11.08
N GLU A 131 10.95 -10.47 10.19
CA GLU A 131 10.64 -11.23 8.96
C GLU A 131 9.85 -12.51 9.22
N GLU A 132 10.27 -13.31 10.20
CA GLU A 132 9.73 -14.64 10.50
C GLU A 132 8.22 -14.63 10.76
N GLU A 133 7.71 -13.49 11.23
CA GLU A 133 6.30 -13.30 11.55
C GLU A 133 5.53 -12.61 10.42
N HIS A 134 6.21 -11.89 9.52
CA HIS A 134 5.57 -10.95 8.60
C HIS A 134 5.73 -11.32 7.12
N ILE A 135 6.80 -11.98 6.69
CA ILE A 135 6.91 -12.43 5.30
C ILE A 135 6.08 -13.71 5.13
N LEU A 136 5.00 -13.61 4.35
CA LEU A 136 4.15 -14.75 3.99
C LEU A 136 4.80 -15.62 2.91
N GLY A 137 5.56 -15.01 2.00
CA GLY A 137 6.24 -15.72 0.93
C GLY A 137 6.92 -14.80 -0.08
N ILE A 138 7.59 -15.42 -1.05
CA ILE A 138 8.25 -14.75 -2.17
C ILE A 138 7.50 -15.13 -3.46
N ALA A 139 7.06 -14.14 -4.21
CA ALA A 139 6.49 -14.31 -5.53
C ALA A 139 7.56 -14.02 -6.58
N LEU A 140 7.92 -15.04 -7.38
CA LEU A 140 8.90 -14.89 -8.45
C LEU A 140 8.20 -14.45 -9.74
N SER A 141 8.61 -13.30 -10.28
CA SER A 141 8.19 -12.87 -11.62
C SER A 141 9.25 -13.24 -12.64
N PHE A 142 8.83 -13.86 -13.74
CA PHE A 142 9.66 -14.26 -14.88
C PHE A 142 9.29 -13.47 -16.12
#